data_AF-I7JGV4-F1
#
_entry.id   AF-I7JGV4-F1
#
_cell.length_a   1.000
_cell.length_b   1.000
_cell.length_c   1.000
_cell.angle_alpha   90.00
_cell.angle_beta   90.00
_cell.angle_gamma   90.00
#
_symmetry.space_group_name_H-M   'P 1'
#
loop_
_entity.id
_entity.type
_entity.pdbx_description
1 polymer ?
#
loop_
_entity_poly.entity_id
_entity_poly.type
_entity_poly.pdbx_seq_one_letter_code
_entity_poly.pdbx_strand_id
1 'polypeptide(L)'
;RSGISVVLITQSSSEYSISFCVPQGELIRARKALEEEFYLELKDGLLEPLDVMEHLAIISVVGDGMRTLRGISARFFSALARANINIIAIAQGSSERSISVVVSNDAVTTGVRVCHQMLFNTDQVIEVFVIGVGGVGGALIEQIYRQQPWLKQRHIDLRVCGIANSKAMLTNVHGISLDNWSHELAEVQEPFNISRLIRLVREYHLLNPVIVDCTSSQAVADQYADFLADGFHVVTPNKKANTSSMNYYRQMRAAAAKS
;
A
#
# COMPACT_ATOMS: atom_id res chain seq x y z
N ARG A 1 28.14 -27.45 -2.77
CA ARG A 1 29.58 -27.46 -3.09
C ARG A 1 30.20 -26.06 -3.08
N SER A 2 29.48 -25.03 -3.52
CA SER A 2 30.02 -23.65 -3.60
C SER A 2 29.82 -22.76 -2.36
N GLY A 3 29.21 -23.29 -1.29
CA GLY A 3 28.97 -22.58 -0.02
C GLY A 3 27.97 -21.42 -0.11
N ILE A 4 27.07 -21.46 -1.09
CA ILE A 4 26.06 -20.41 -1.35
C ILE A 4 24.83 -20.68 -0.49
N SER A 5 24.33 -19.65 0.17
CA SER A 5 23.14 -19.75 1.01
C SER A 5 21.89 -19.62 0.16
N VAL A 6 21.00 -20.61 0.25
CA VAL A 6 19.67 -20.56 -0.35
C VAL A 6 18.67 -20.24 0.75
N VAL A 7 17.91 -19.15 0.56
CA VAL A 7 17.01 -18.60 1.58
C VAL A 7 15.60 -19.15 1.43
N LEU A 8 15.14 -19.32 0.19
CA LEU A 8 13.77 -19.73 -0.14
C LEU A 8 13.81 -20.60 -1.39
N ILE A 9 12.99 -21.65 -1.43
CA ILE A 9 12.84 -22.56 -2.58
C ILE A 9 11.36 -22.70 -2.87
N THR A 10 11.00 -22.63 -4.16
CA THR A 10 9.67 -22.96 -4.66
C THR A 10 9.81 -23.81 -5.92
N GLN A 11 8.94 -24.80 -6.08
CA GLN A 11 8.99 -25.74 -7.19
C GLN A 11 7.61 -25.85 -7.82
N SER A 12 7.54 -25.72 -9.15
CA SER A 12 6.33 -25.99 -9.92
C SER A 12 6.47 -27.37 -10.57
N SER A 13 5.62 -28.32 -10.15
CA SER A 13 5.65 -29.69 -10.69
C SER A 13 5.13 -29.76 -12.13
N SER A 14 4.21 -28.88 -12.51
CA SER A 14 3.60 -28.86 -13.85
C SER A 14 4.53 -28.33 -14.93
N GLU A 15 5.47 -27.45 -14.56
CA GLU A 15 6.41 -26.80 -15.47
C GLU A 15 7.83 -27.35 -15.35
N TYR A 16 8.04 -28.37 -14.51
CA TYR A 16 9.35 -28.93 -14.17
C TYR A 16 10.39 -27.86 -13.80
N SER A 17 9.94 -26.77 -13.16
CA SER A 17 10.77 -25.62 -12.82
C SER A 17 11.05 -25.56 -11.32
N ILE A 18 12.28 -25.16 -10.98
CA ILE A 18 12.69 -24.86 -9.61
C ILE A 18 13.16 -23.41 -9.56
N SER A 19 12.61 -22.65 -8.62
CA SER A 19 13.03 -21.29 -8.34
C SER A 19 13.52 -21.20 -6.92
N PHE A 20 14.58 -20.43 -6.70
CA PHE A 20 15.11 -20.23 -5.36
C PHE A 20 15.73 -18.85 -5.22
N CYS A 21 15.78 -18.36 -3.99
CA CYS A 21 16.35 -17.07 -3.67
C CYS A 21 17.72 -17.23 -3.00
N VAL A 22 18.67 -16.41 -3.42
CA VAL A 22 19.98 -16.26 -2.80
C VAL A 22 20.17 -14.79 -2.38
N PRO A 23 21.05 -14.49 -1.41
CA PRO A 23 21.44 -13.11 -1.14
C PRO A 23 21.96 -12.44 -2.42
N GLN A 24 21.57 -11.18 -2.69
CA GLN A 24 21.92 -10.52 -3.96
C GLN A 24 23.44 -10.44 -4.19
N GLY A 25 24.24 -10.30 -3.12
CA GLY A 25 25.71 -10.33 -3.21
C GLY A 25 26.30 -11.67 -3.66
N GLU A 26 25.53 -12.77 -3.59
CA GLU A 26 25.96 -14.10 -4.03
C GLU A 26 25.51 -14.44 -5.47
N LEU A 27 24.73 -13.57 -6.12
CA LEU A 27 24.13 -13.83 -7.44
C LEU A 27 25.14 -14.32 -8.49
N ILE A 28 26.24 -13.58 -8.66
CA ILE A 28 27.27 -13.91 -9.67
C ILE A 28 27.87 -15.29 -9.40
N ARG A 29 28.11 -15.62 -8.12
CA ARG A 29 28.66 -16.92 -7.72
C ARG A 29 27.65 -18.05 -7.94
N ALA A 30 26.37 -17.81 -7.64
CA ALA A 30 25.29 -18.77 -7.84
C ALA A 30 25.08 -19.09 -9.31
N ARG A 31 24.98 -18.05 -10.14
CA ARG A 31 24.82 -18.19 -11.58
C ARG A 31 25.97 -18.99 -12.19
N LYS A 32 27.21 -18.59 -11.89
CA LYS A 32 28.39 -19.29 -12.40
C LYS A 32 28.42 -20.77 -11.98
N ALA A 33 28.12 -21.06 -10.71
CA ALA A 33 28.10 -22.44 -10.22
C ALA A 33 27.06 -23.32 -10.92
N LEU A 34 25.88 -22.77 -11.25
CA LEU A 34 24.83 -23.49 -11.98
C LEU A 34 25.19 -23.66 -13.46
N GLU A 35 25.69 -22.62 -14.11
CA GLU A 35 26.11 -22.67 -15.52
C GLU A 35 27.26 -23.67 -15.74
N GLU A 36 28.19 -23.78 -14.78
CA GLU A 36 29.27 -24.76 -14.81
C GLU A 36 28.79 -26.19 -14.56
N GLU A 37 27.90 -26.41 -13.59
CA GLU A 37 27.39 -27.74 -13.26
C GLU A 37 26.46 -28.30 -14.35
N PHE A 38 25.61 -27.46 -14.94
CA PHE A 38 24.61 -27.84 -15.97
C PHE A 38 25.03 -27.48 -17.40
N TYR A 39 26.33 -27.29 -17.65
CA TYR A 39 26.83 -26.81 -18.95
C TYR A 39 26.39 -27.70 -20.12
N LEU A 40 26.46 -29.03 -19.97
CA LEU A 40 26.12 -29.97 -21.04
C LEU A 40 24.62 -29.95 -21.33
N GLU A 41 23.79 -29.98 -20.28
CA GLU A 41 22.33 -29.97 -20.37
C GLU A 41 21.81 -28.67 -21.00
N LEU A 42 22.40 -27.52 -20.66
CA LEU A 42 22.07 -26.23 -21.28
C LEU A 42 22.51 -26.18 -22.75
N LYS A 43 23.68 -26.74 -23.07
CA LYS A 43 24.20 -26.76 -24.45
C LYS A 43 23.38 -27.66 -25.37
N ASP A 44 22.93 -28.80 -24.86
CA ASP A 44 22.13 -29.77 -25.60
C ASP A 44 20.62 -29.42 -25.60
N GLY A 45 20.24 -28.31 -24.96
CA GLY A 45 18.86 -27.79 -24.92
C GLY A 45 17.91 -28.62 -24.05
N LEU A 46 18.45 -29.40 -23.10
CA LEU A 46 17.66 -30.18 -22.14
C LEU A 46 17.12 -29.32 -20.99
N LEU A 47 17.75 -28.16 -20.75
CA LEU A 47 17.31 -27.16 -19.78
C LEU A 47 17.14 -25.80 -20.47
N GLU A 48 16.13 -25.05 -20.03
CA GLU A 48 15.97 -23.66 -20.41
C GLU A 48 17.08 -22.79 -19.77
N PRO A 49 17.45 -21.65 -20.39
CA PRO A 49 18.39 -20.71 -19.81
C PRO A 49 17.93 -20.25 -18.42
N LEU A 50 18.89 -20.03 -17.52
CA LEU A 50 18.61 -19.52 -16.17
C LEU A 50 18.02 -18.11 -16.26
N ASP A 51 16.79 -17.95 -15.76
CA ASP A 51 16.17 -16.64 -15.56
C ASP A 51 16.55 -16.07 -14.20
N VAL A 52 16.84 -14.77 -14.16
CA VAL A 52 17.32 -14.07 -12.97
C VAL A 52 16.53 -12.80 -12.76
N MET A 53 15.90 -12.71 -11.60
CA MET A 53 15.22 -11.50 -11.13
C MET A 53 15.99 -10.88 -9.96
N GLU A 54 16.34 -9.61 -10.10
CA GLU A 54 17.08 -8.85 -9.08
C GLU A 54 16.17 -7.85 -8.34
N HIS A 55 16.71 -7.25 -7.27
CA HIS A 55 16.01 -6.23 -6.46
C HIS A 55 14.67 -6.73 -5.89
N LEU A 56 14.69 -7.95 -5.38
CA LEU A 56 13.57 -8.59 -4.71
C LEU A 56 13.79 -8.68 -3.21
N ALA A 57 12.70 -8.87 -2.48
CA ALA A 57 12.72 -9.05 -1.05
C ALA A 57 11.70 -10.10 -0.61
N ILE A 58 11.98 -10.70 0.54
CA ILE A 58 11.16 -11.77 1.13
C ILE A 58 10.42 -11.22 2.34
N ILE A 59 9.09 -11.28 2.31
CA ILE A 59 8.24 -10.99 3.46
C ILE A 59 7.76 -12.33 4.02
N SER A 60 8.01 -12.58 5.29
CA SER A 60 7.62 -13.82 5.97
C SER A 60 6.72 -13.54 7.15
N VAL A 61 5.60 -14.25 7.21
CA VAL A 61 4.78 -14.34 8.43
C VAL A 61 5.17 -15.62 9.13
N VAL A 62 5.42 -15.55 10.44
CA VAL A 62 5.81 -16.70 11.27
C VAL A 62 4.92 -16.74 12.50
N GLY A 63 4.38 -17.90 12.84
CA GLY A 63 3.62 -18.08 14.07
C GLY A 63 3.20 -19.52 14.30
N ASP A 64 3.34 -20.00 15.53
CA ASP A 64 2.96 -21.36 15.93
C ASP A 64 1.46 -21.64 15.73
N GLY A 65 0.64 -20.59 15.79
CA GLY A 65 -0.80 -20.65 15.54
C GLY A 65 -1.20 -20.70 14.05
N MET A 66 -0.30 -20.55 13.07
CA MET A 66 -0.70 -20.54 11.66
C MET A 66 -1.28 -21.87 11.17
N ARG A 67 -0.81 -22.99 11.73
CA ARG A 67 -1.34 -24.32 11.43
C ARG A 67 -2.79 -24.51 11.92
N THR A 68 -3.16 -23.86 13.02
CA THR A 68 -4.47 -24.06 13.68
C THR A 68 -5.48 -22.94 13.38
N LEU A 69 -5.00 -21.71 13.19
CA LEU A 69 -5.83 -20.55 12.84
C LEU A 69 -6.04 -20.49 11.33
N ARG A 70 -7.17 -21.02 10.88
CA ARG A 70 -7.60 -20.92 9.47
C ARG A 70 -7.74 -19.46 9.05
N GLY A 71 -7.30 -19.16 7.82
CA GLY A 71 -7.49 -17.85 7.20
C GLY A 71 -6.35 -16.85 7.40
N ILE A 72 -5.29 -17.18 8.14
CA ILE A 72 -4.11 -16.31 8.24
C ILE A 72 -3.45 -16.09 6.87
N SER A 73 -3.26 -17.15 6.09
CA SER A 73 -2.72 -17.06 4.72
C SER A 73 -3.61 -16.18 3.84
N ALA A 74 -4.93 -16.36 3.92
CA ALA A 74 -5.88 -15.56 3.15
C ALA A 74 -5.82 -14.07 3.53
N ARG A 75 -5.74 -13.75 4.83
CA ARG A 75 -5.56 -12.37 5.32
C ARG A 75 -4.22 -11.78 4.86
N PHE A 76 -3.15 -12.57 4.90
CA PHE A 76 -1.82 -12.15 4.44
C PHE A 76 -1.80 -11.81 2.95
N PHE A 77 -2.31 -12.70 2.09
CA PHE A 77 -2.39 -12.43 0.65
C PHE A 77 -3.35 -11.28 0.33
N SER A 78 -4.49 -11.20 1.05
CA SER A 78 -5.43 -10.09 0.88
C SER A 78 -4.82 -8.74 1.28
N ALA A 79 -3.96 -8.72 2.31
CA ALA A 79 -3.26 -7.52 2.72
C ALA A 79 -2.35 -6.99 1.59
N LEU A 80 -1.56 -7.87 0.99
CA LEU A 80 -0.67 -7.50 -0.11
C LEU A 80 -1.45 -7.06 -1.36
N ALA A 81 -2.54 -7.77 -1.69
CA ALA A 81 -3.40 -7.43 -2.81
C ALA A 81 -4.07 -6.04 -2.63
N ARG A 82 -4.57 -5.72 -1.43
CA ARG A 82 -5.14 -4.40 -1.11
C ARG A 82 -4.14 -3.26 -1.24
N ALA A 83 -2.85 -3.55 -1.02
CA ALA A 83 -1.77 -2.60 -1.22
C ALA A 83 -1.28 -2.52 -2.67
N ASN A 84 -1.95 -3.22 -3.60
CA ASN A 84 -1.55 -3.36 -5.00
C ASN A 84 -0.11 -3.89 -5.16
N ILE A 85 0.31 -4.80 -4.26
CA ILE A 85 1.64 -5.42 -4.29
C ILE A 85 1.55 -6.74 -5.05
N ASN A 86 2.28 -6.82 -6.15
CA ASN A 86 2.41 -8.05 -6.92
C ASN A 86 3.29 -9.07 -6.19
N ILE A 87 2.84 -10.33 -6.13
CA ILE A 87 3.58 -11.44 -5.54
C ILE A 87 4.26 -12.22 -6.66
N ILE A 88 5.58 -12.35 -6.58
CA ILE A 88 6.41 -13.00 -7.60
C ILE A 88 6.52 -14.50 -7.33
N ALA A 89 6.76 -14.85 -6.07
CA ALA A 89 6.87 -16.24 -5.66
C ALA A 89 6.28 -16.44 -4.26
N ILE A 90 5.82 -17.66 -4.00
CA ILE A 90 5.26 -18.08 -2.71
C ILE A 90 6.01 -19.34 -2.28
N ALA A 91 6.42 -19.37 -1.02
CA ALA A 91 6.90 -20.58 -0.37
C ALA A 91 6.25 -20.74 1.00
N GLN A 92 5.79 -21.95 1.29
CA GLN A 92 5.28 -22.33 2.60
C GLN A 92 6.09 -23.52 3.11
N GLY A 93 6.60 -23.40 4.33
CA GLY A 93 7.30 -24.50 4.97
C GLY A 93 6.34 -25.66 5.29
N SER A 94 6.83 -26.89 5.23
CA SER A 94 6.06 -28.10 5.57
C SER A 94 5.58 -28.16 7.02
N SER A 95 6.20 -27.37 7.91
CA SER A 95 5.74 -27.21 9.29
C SER A 95 4.47 -26.34 9.41
N GLU A 96 4.09 -25.65 8.33
CA GLU A 96 2.97 -24.69 8.26
C GLU A 96 3.06 -23.56 9.30
N ARG A 97 4.27 -23.32 9.83
CA ARG A 97 4.57 -22.26 10.80
C ARG A 97 5.01 -20.98 10.15
N SER A 98 5.34 -21.01 8.85
CA SER A 98 5.76 -19.85 8.09
C SER A 98 5.20 -19.88 6.67
N ILE A 99 4.79 -18.71 6.19
CA ILE A 99 4.50 -18.45 4.78
C ILE A 99 5.34 -17.25 4.39
N SER A 100 6.06 -17.41 3.29
CA SER A 100 6.97 -16.41 2.74
C SER A 100 6.55 -16.08 1.32
N VAL A 101 6.59 -14.79 1.00
CA VAL A 101 6.36 -14.28 -0.35
C VAL A 101 7.55 -13.48 -0.81
N VAL A 102 7.79 -13.51 -2.11
CA VAL A 102 8.78 -12.69 -2.78
C VAL A 102 8.07 -11.53 -3.48
N VAL A 103 8.51 -10.31 -3.22
CA VAL A 103 7.97 -9.07 -3.79
C VAL A 103 9.11 -8.17 -4.27
N SER A 104 8.78 -7.13 -5.05
CA SER A 104 9.75 -6.07 -5.36
C SER A 104 10.27 -5.41 -4.08
N ASN A 105 11.58 -5.12 -4.04
CA ASN A 105 12.21 -4.49 -2.88
C ASN A 105 11.59 -3.12 -2.53
N ASP A 106 11.09 -2.39 -3.53
CA ASP A 106 10.43 -1.08 -3.33
C ASP A 106 9.11 -1.19 -2.55
N ALA A 107 8.47 -2.37 -2.58
CA ALA A 107 7.18 -2.60 -1.95
C ALA A 107 7.29 -3.14 -0.50
N VAL A 108 8.50 -3.40 0.01
CA VAL A 108 8.71 -4.11 1.28
C VAL A 108 8.11 -3.38 2.46
N THR A 109 8.40 -2.09 2.59
CA THR A 109 7.96 -1.29 3.73
C THR A 109 6.43 -1.22 3.79
N THR A 110 5.79 -0.96 2.65
CA THR A 110 4.32 -1.03 2.49
C THR A 110 3.83 -2.42 2.85
N GLY A 111 4.40 -3.47 2.25
CA GLY A 111 3.94 -4.85 2.42
C GLY A 111 3.98 -5.29 3.88
N VAL A 112 5.08 -5.04 4.59
CA VAL A 112 5.20 -5.35 6.01
C VAL A 112 4.16 -4.59 6.83
N ARG A 113 3.95 -3.29 6.56
CA ARG A 113 2.98 -2.47 7.29
C ARG A 113 1.54 -2.97 7.07
N VAL A 114 1.14 -3.23 5.83
CA VAL A 114 -0.23 -3.67 5.51
C VAL A 114 -0.47 -5.05 6.12
N CYS A 115 0.51 -5.95 6.03
CA CYS A 115 0.41 -7.27 6.64
C CYS A 115 0.32 -7.17 8.16
N HIS A 116 1.11 -6.29 8.79
CA HIS A 116 1.04 -6.07 10.22
C HIS A 116 -0.33 -5.54 10.64
N GLN A 117 -0.86 -4.51 9.97
CA GLN A 117 -2.19 -3.99 10.25
C GLN A 117 -3.26 -5.06 10.03
N MET A 118 -3.25 -5.76 8.90
CA MET A 118 -4.29 -6.73 8.57
C MET A 118 -4.25 -7.98 9.44
N LEU A 119 -3.09 -8.38 9.99
CA LEU A 119 -2.95 -9.56 10.84
C LEU A 119 -3.15 -9.26 12.32
N PHE A 120 -2.63 -8.12 12.81
CA PHE A 120 -2.53 -7.81 14.23
C PHE A 120 -3.37 -6.61 14.68
N ASN A 121 -3.66 -5.64 13.80
CA ASN A 121 -4.63 -4.59 14.14
C ASN A 121 -6.04 -5.07 13.82
N THR A 122 -6.93 -4.96 14.81
CA THR A 122 -8.35 -5.17 14.57
C THR A 122 -8.98 -3.97 13.86
N ASP A 123 -8.38 -2.79 14.05
CA ASP A 123 -8.99 -1.53 13.61
C ASP A 123 -8.64 -1.20 12.15
N GLN A 124 -9.69 -0.96 11.35
CA GLN A 124 -9.57 -0.40 10.01
C GLN A 124 -9.13 1.06 10.12
N VAL A 125 -7.89 1.34 9.74
CA VAL A 125 -7.36 2.71 9.70
C VAL A 125 -7.80 3.39 8.42
N ILE A 126 -8.41 4.56 8.54
CA ILE A 126 -8.81 5.43 7.43
C ILE A 126 -8.11 6.77 7.60
N GLU A 127 -7.21 7.10 6.68
CA GLU A 127 -6.43 8.34 6.71
C GLU A 127 -7.15 9.46 5.95
N VAL A 128 -7.74 10.40 6.66
CA VAL A 128 -8.60 11.44 6.09
C VAL A 128 -7.82 12.74 5.89
N PHE A 129 -7.91 13.29 4.67
CA PHE A 129 -7.40 14.59 4.27
C PHE A 129 -8.57 15.53 3.97
N VAL A 130 -8.85 16.49 4.85
CA VAL A 130 -9.96 17.43 4.68
C VAL A 130 -9.46 18.70 4.00
N ILE A 131 -9.98 18.98 2.81
CA ILE A 131 -9.69 20.20 2.05
C ILE A 131 -10.92 21.09 2.12
N GLY A 132 -10.76 22.33 2.57
CA GLY A 132 -11.85 23.29 2.71
C GLY A 132 -12.54 23.23 4.06
N VAL A 133 -11.84 23.67 5.10
CA VAL A 133 -12.34 23.73 6.49
C VAL A 133 -13.13 25.00 6.83
N GLY A 134 -13.94 25.46 5.88
CA GLY A 134 -14.98 26.46 6.15
C GLY A 134 -16.16 25.84 6.93
N GLY A 135 -17.37 26.34 6.71
CA GLY A 135 -18.55 25.84 7.45
C GLY A 135 -18.75 24.32 7.34
N VAL A 136 -18.67 23.74 6.14
CA VAL A 136 -18.89 22.30 5.93
C VAL A 136 -17.73 21.45 6.45
N GLY A 137 -16.49 21.76 6.05
CA GLY A 137 -15.32 20.99 6.48
C GLY A 137 -15.07 21.08 7.99
N GLY A 138 -15.29 22.26 8.61
CA GLY A 138 -15.20 22.42 10.06
C GLY A 138 -16.25 21.60 10.80
N ALA A 139 -17.51 21.63 10.35
CA ALA A 139 -18.57 20.81 10.93
C ALA A 139 -18.30 19.29 10.77
N LEU A 140 -17.71 18.87 9.65
CA LEU A 140 -17.31 17.48 9.46
C LEU A 140 -16.21 17.07 10.46
N ILE A 141 -15.19 17.91 10.67
CA ILE A 141 -14.13 17.62 11.64
C ILE A 141 -14.71 17.49 13.06
N GLU A 142 -15.64 18.37 13.44
CA GLU A 142 -16.33 18.28 14.74
C GLU A 142 -17.14 16.98 14.87
N GLN A 143 -17.84 16.59 13.81
CA GLN A 143 -18.56 15.31 13.79
C GLN A 143 -17.60 14.13 13.92
N ILE A 144 -16.48 14.13 13.20
CA ILE A 144 -15.43 13.11 13.31
C ILE A 144 -14.95 13.02 14.76
N TYR A 145 -14.60 14.16 15.37
CA TYR A 145 -14.13 14.23 16.74
C TYR A 145 -15.13 13.61 17.73
N ARG A 146 -16.40 14.01 17.65
CA ARG A 146 -17.46 13.49 18.52
C ARG A 146 -17.73 11.99 18.32
N GLN A 147 -17.54 11.49 17.11
CA GLN A 147 -17.83 10.09 16.75
C GLN A 147 -16.64 9.15 16.99
N GLN A 148 -15.45 9.65 17.35
CA GLN A 148 -14.27 8.83 17.63
C GLN A 148 -14.56 7.63 18.57
N PRO A 149 -15.27 7.78 19.71
CA PRO A 149 -15.55 6.64 20.60
C PRO A 149 -16.43 5.57 19.93
N TRP A 150 -17.41 5.99 19.14
CA TRP A 150 -18.33 5.10 18.43
C TRP A 150 -17.65 4.34 17.28
N LEU A 151 -16.71 4.99 16.60
CA LEU A 151 -15.88 4.37 15.55
C LEU A 151 -14.92 3.34 16.13
N LYS A 152 -14.26 3.66 17.25
CA LYS A 152 -13.37 2.72 17.96
C LYS A 152 -14.09 1.46 18.41
N GLN A 153 -15.33 1.55 18.88
CA GLN A 153 -16.15 0.37 19.23
C GLN A 153 -16.45 -0.54 18.03
N ARG A 154 -16.38 -0.02 16.80
CA ARG A 154 -16.54 -0.77 15.55
C ARG A 154 -15.22 -1.18 14.91
N HIS A 155 -14.11 -1.01 15.63
CA HIS A 155 -12.78 -1.24 15.09
C HIS A 155 -12.51 -0.39 13.84
N ILE A 156 -12.85 0.90 13.91
CA ILE A 156 -12.53 1.88 12.87
C ILE A 156 -11.71 3.00 13.53
N ASP A 157 -10.52 3.23 12.99
CA ASP A 157 -9.62 4.29 13.41
C ASP A 157 -9.54 5.35 12.30
N LEU A 158 -10.42 6.34 12.40
CA LEU A 158 -10.51 7.42 11.43
C LEU A 158 -9.59 8.56 11.84
N ARG A 159 -8.44 8.67 11.18
CA ARG A 159 -7.37 9.61 11.53
C ARG A 159 -7.38 10.77 10.54
N VAL A 160 -7.54 11.99 11.04
CA VAL A 160 -7.39 13.18 10.19
C VAL A 160 -5.91 13.47 10.04
N CYS A 161 -5.33 13.11 8.90
CA CYS A 161 -3.89 13.24 8.62
C CYS A 161 -3.54 14.55 7.93
N GLY A 162 -4.52 15.24 7.34
CA GLY A 162 -4.31 16.54 6.74
C GLY A 162 -5.54 17.43 6.79
N ILE A 163 -5.30 18.72 7.03
CA ILE A 163 -6.31 19.77 7.03
C ILE A 163 -5.79 20.92 6.18
N ALA A 164 -6.55 21.33 5.18
CA ALA A 164 -6.15 22.39 4.27
C ALA A 164 -7.24 23.43 4.04
N ASN A 165 -6.80 24.67 3.84
CA ASN A 165 -7.60 25.75 3.27
C ASN A 165 -6.82 26.42 2.11
N SER A 166 -7.31 27.55 1.59
CA SER A 166 -6.65 28.24 0.46
C SER A 166 -5.29 28.86 0.79
N LYS A 167 -4.93 28.96 2.08
CA LYS A 167 -3.72 29.65 2.58
C LYS A 167 -2.73 28.72 3.27
N ALA A 168 -3.22 27.65 3.90
CA ALA A 168 -2.45 26.81 4.80
C ALA A 168 -2.83 25.33 4.63
N MET A 169 -1.85 24.45 4.84
CA MET A 169 -2.03 23.00 4.91
C MET A 169 -1.26 22.44 6.11
N LEU A 170 -2.00 21.91 7.08
CA LEU A 170 -1.49 21.18 8.23
C LEU A 170 -1.49 19.68 7.91
N THR A 171 -0.39 18.99 8.17
CA THR A 171 -0.27 17.53 7.93
C THR A 171 0.40 16.84 9.11
N ASN A 172 -0.17 15.74 9.58
CA ASN A 172 0.45 14.84 10.55
C ASN A 172 0.05 13.39 10.25
N VAL A 173 1.04 12.56 9.92
CA VAL A 173 0.84 11.15 9.56
C VAL A 173 0.32 10.28 10.70
N HIS A 174 0.54 10.70 11.95
CA HIS A 174 0.01 10.03 13.13
C HIS A 174 -1.41 10.52 13.52
N GLY A 175 -1.94 11.50 12.80
CA GLY A 175 -3.21 12.17 13.08
C GLY A 175 -3.01 13.53 13.72
N ILE A 176 -3.82 14.49 13.31
CA ILE A 176 -3.89 15.85 13.84
C ILE A 176 -4.79 15.85 15.09
N SER A 177 -4.40 16.60 16.12
CA SER A 177 -5.25 16.81 17.29
C SER A 177 -6.48 17.64 16.90
N LEU A 178 -7.67 17.05 17.02
CA LEU A 178 -8.91 17.70 16.63
C LEU A 178 -9.43 18.70 17.67
N ASP A 179 -8.79 18.79 18.83
CA ASP A 179 -9.14 19.77 19.86
C ASP A 179 -8.64 21.19 19.51
N ASN A 180 -7.52 21.29 18.80
CA ASN A 180 -6.82 22.55 18.55
C ASN A 180 -6.37 22.75 17.09
N TRP A 181 -6.91 21.95 16.17
CA TRP A 181 -6.50 21.97 14.76
C TRP A 181 -6.63 23.35 14.10
N SER A 182 -7.60 24.16 14.52
CA SER A 182 -7.86 25.49 13.95
C SER A 182 -6.75 26.48 14.28
N HIS A 183 -6.19 26.40 15.48
CA HIS A 183 -5.04 27.20 15.90
C HIS A 183 -3.76 26.72 15.20
N GLU A 184 -3.51 25.41 15.21
CA GLU A 184 -2.35 24.82 14.52
C GLU A 184 -2.34 25.17 13.02
N LEU A 185 -3.50 25.16 12.36
CA LEU A 185 -3.63 25.57 10.96
C LEU A 185 -3.34 27.06 10.74
N ALA A 186 -3.65 27.93 11.71
CA ALA A 186 -3.42 29.37 11.61
C ALA A 186 -1.93 29.74 11.73
N GLU A 187 -1.14 28.93 12.43
CA GLU A 187 0.31 29.12 12.57
C GLU A 187 1.09 28.65 11.35
N VAL A 188 0.51 27.76 10.54
CA VAL A 188 1.15 27.23 9.32
C VAL A 188 0.89 28.18 8.13
N GLN A 189 1.95 28.62 7.46
CA GLN A 189 1.87 29.48 6.27
C GLN A 189 2.10 28.74 4.95
N GLU A 190 2.14 27.41 4.99
CA GLU A 190 2.47 26.62 3.81
C GLU A 190 1.23 26.36 2.96
N PRO A 191 1.22 26.80 1.67
CA PRO A 191 0.04 26.69 0.84
C PRO A 191 -0.28 25.22 0.51
N PHE A 192 -1.56 24.96 0.27
CA PHE A 192 -2.03 23.65 -0.18
C PHE A 192 -1.37 23.25 -1.50
N ASN A 193 -0.73 22.07 -1.51
CA ASN A 193 -0.08 21.51 -2.68
C ASN A 193 -0.37 20.00 -2.78
N ILE A 194 -0.98 19.61 -3.90
CA ILE A 194 -1.42 18.24 -4.13
C ILE A 194 -0.26 17.27 -4.36
N SER A 195 0.79 17.70 -5.05
CA SER A 195 2.00 16.90 -5.25
C SER A 195 2.65 16.53 -3.92
N ARG A 196 2.58 17.42 -2.92
CA ARG A 196 3.06 17.13 -1.56
C ARG A 196 2.19 16.11 -0.85
N LEU A 197 0.87 16.18 -1.00
CA LEU A 197 -0.06 15.22 -0.39
C LEU A 197 0.13 13.81 -0.98
N ILE A 198 0.27 13.71 -2.30
CA ILE A 198 0.62 12.45 -2.99
C ILE A 198 1.98 11.93 -2.50
N ARG A 199 2.99 12.80 -2.37
CA ARG A 199 4.30 12.43 -1.84
C ARG A 199 4.20 11.87 -0.41
N LEU A 200 3.43 12.52 0.47
CA LEU A 200 3.23 12.04 1.84
C LEU A 200 2.59 10.64 1.86
N VAL A 201 1.58 10.40 1.04
CA VAL A 201 0.94 9.06 0.96
C VAL A 201 1.92 8.00 0.49
N ARG A 202 2.76 8.32 -0.49
CA ARG A 202 3.77 7.39 -1.02
C ARG A 202 4.91 7.14 -0.02
N GLU A 203 5.42 8.20 0.61
CA GLU A 203 6.54 8.14 1.57
C GLU A 203 6.14 7.41 2.86
N TYR A 204 4.91 7.67 3.33
CA TYR A 204 4.38 7.06 4.54
C TYR A 204 3.46 5.89 4.25
N HIS A 205 3.42 5.36 3.03
CA HIS A 205 2.70 4.13 2.67
C HIS A 205 1.32 4.00 3.34
N LEU A 206 0.49 5.04 3.23
CA LEU A 206 -0.84 5.07 3.86
C LEU A 206 -1.77 4.07 3.19
N LEU A 207 -2.64 3.43 3.96
CA LEU A 207 -3.40 2.28 3.46
C LEU A 207 -4.71 2.65 2.77
N ASN A 208 -5.52 3.50 3.41
CA ASN A 208 -6.83 3.89 2.89
C ASN A 208 -6.93 5.42 2.92
N PRO A 209 -6.14 6.13 2.10
CA PRO A 209 -6.17 7.58 2.09
C PRO A 209 -7.48 8.08 1.46
N VAL A 210 -8.21 8.91 2.20
CA VAL A 210 -9.48 9.51 1.78
C VAL A 210 -9.32 11.01 1.70
N ILE A 211 -9.54 11.58 0.52
CA ILE A 211 -9.67 13.02 0.34
C ILE A 211 -11.13 13.42 0.51
N VAL A 212 -11.35 14.37 1.41
CA VAL A 212 -12.64 15.00 1.61
C VAL A 212 -12.58 16.44 1.10
N ASP A 213 -13.09 16.69 -0.10
CA ASP A 213 -13.14 18.04 -0.68
C ASP A 213 -14.44 18.73 -0.29
N CYS A 214 -14.37 19.58 0.73
CA CYS A 214 -15.43 20.47 1.19
C CYS A 214 -15.32 21.89 0.59
N THR A 215 -14.52 22.08 -0.46
CA THR A 215 -14.38 23.38 -1.14
C THR A 215 -15.45 23.60 -2.21
N SER A 216 -15.50 24.83 -2.71
CA SER A 216 -16.17 25.19 -3.97
C SER A 216 -15.17 25.40 -5.11
N SER A 217 -13.94 24.88 -4.99
CA SER A 217 -12.86 25.13 -5.97
C SER A 217 -13.02 24.24 -7.19
N GLN A 218 -12.89 24.83 -8.40
CA GLN A 218 -12.79 24.04 -9.64
C GLN A 218 -11.44 23.36 -9.73
N ALA A 219 -10.36 24.04 -9.32
CA ALA A 219 -9.01 23.50 -9.42
C ALA A 219 -8.82 22.22 -8.59
N VAL A 220 -9.49 22.10 -7.43
CA VAL A 220 -9.47 20.85 -6.63
C VAL A 220 -10.33 19.78 -7.30
N ALA A 221 -11.51 20.16 -7.80
CA ALA A 221 -12.43 19.26 -8.50
C ALA A 221 -11.83 18.64 -9.77
N ASP A 222 -11.00 19.39 -10.51
CA ASP A 222 -10.33 18.92 -11.73
C ASP A 222 -9.24 17.86 -11.45
N GLN A 223 -8.81 17.70 -10.19
CA GLN A 223 -7.77 16.75 -9.78
C GLN A 223 -8.33 15.43 -9.23
N TYR A 224 -9.65 15.23 -9.21
CA TYR A 224 -10.25 13.99 -8.67
C TYR A 224 -9.83 12.74 -9.43
N ALA A 225 -9.72 12.82 -10.76
CA ALA A 225 -9.24 11.69 -11.56
C ALA A 225 -7.82 11.26 -11.17
N ASP A 226 -6.94 12.23 -10.89
CA ASP A 226 -5.55 11.98 -10.49
C ASP A 226 -5.50 11.38 -9.08
N PHE A 227 -6.27 11.93 -8.14
CA PHE A 227 -6.40 11.35 -6.80
C PHE A 227 -6.85 9.90 -6.84
N LEU A 228 -7.91 9.59 -7.60
CA LEU A 228 -8.39 8.22 -7.75
C LEU A 228 -7.34 7.31 -8.42
N ALA A 229 -6.60 7.82 -9.41
CA ALA A 229 -5.54 7.05 -10.06
C ALA A 229 -4.34 6.77 -9.13
N ASP A 230 -4.06 7.68 -8.19
CA ASP A 230 -3.02 7.54 -7.17
C ASP A 230 -3.47 6.75 -5.92
N GLY A 231 -4.67 6.15 -5.94
CA GLY A 231 -5.17 5.27 -4.88
C GLY A 231 -5.92 5.98 -3.75
N PHE A 232 -6.29 7.26 -3.91
CA PHE A 232 -7.14 7.95 -2.96
C PHE A 232 -8.61 7.66 -3.20
N HIS A 233 -9.37 7.51 -2.12
CA HIS A 233 -10.82 7.64 -2.19
C HIS A 233 -11.22 9.12 -2.13
N VAL A 234 -12.21 9.54 -2.93
CA VAL A 234 -12.69 10.92 -2.96
C VAL A 234 -14.13 10.98 -2.42
N VAL A 235 -14.32 11.79 -1.37
CA VAL A 235 -15.63 12.12 -0.78
C VAL A 235 -15.84 13.62 -0.92
N THR A 236 -16.97 14.05 -1.48
CA THR A 236 -17.14 15.48 -1.74
C THR A 236 -18.59 15.95 -1.86
N PRO A 237 -18.95 17.07 -1.19
CA PRO A 237 -20.13 17.86 -1.53
C PRO A 237 -19.93 18.83 -2.72
N ASN A 238 -18.71 18.94 -3.28
CA ASN A 238 -18.40 19.80 -4.41
C ASN A 238 -19.00 19.22 -5.71
N LYS A 239 -19.92 19.97 -6.31
CA LYS A 239 -20.68 19.51 -7.48
C LYS A 239 -19.90 19.63 -8.79
N LYS A 240 -18.84 20.45 -8.80
CA LYS A 240 -18.14 20.90 -10.01
C LYS A 240 -17.56 19.78 -10.85
N ALA A 241 -16.95 18.77 -10.22
CA ALA A 241 -16.39 17.63 -10.93
C ALA A 241 -17.46 16.84 -11.69
N ASN A 242 -18.59 16.55 -11.03
CA ASN A 242 -19.68 15.75 -11.58
C ASN A 242 -20.55 16.52 -12.59
N THR A 243 -20.52 17.84 -12.58
CA THR A 243 -21.20 18.70 -13.56
C THR A 243 -20.28 19.23 -14.67
N SER A 244 -19.03 18.76 -14.72
CA SER A 244 -18.08 19.11 -15.77
C SER A 244 -18.41 18.35 -17.07
N SER A 245 -17.43 18.21 -17.97
CA SER A 245 -17.62 17.46 -19.21
C SER A 245 -17.92 15.98 -18.96
N MET A 246 -18.76 15.38 -19.82
CA MET A 246 -19.02 13.94 -19.82
C MET A 246 -17.73 13.12 -19.97
N ASN A 247 -16.72 13.66 -20.66
CA ASN A 247 -15.41 13.02 -20.79
C ASN A 247 -14.71 12.91 -19.43
N TYR A 248 -14.63 14.02 -18.70
CA TYR A 248 -14.02 14.05 -17.37
C TYR A 248 -14.75 13.14 -16.38
N TYR A 249 -16.09 13.13 -16.42
CA TYR A 249 -16.89 12.20 -15.61
C TYR A 249 -16.52 10.73 -15.89
N ARG A 250 -16.40 10.34 -17.17
CA ARG A 250 -15.99 8.97 -17.54
C ARG A 250 -14.56 8.66 -17.08
N GLN A 251 -13.65 9.62 -17.19
CA GLN A 251 -12.28 9.48 -16.69
C GLN A 251 -12.26 9.19 -15.19
N MET A 252 -13.00 9.96 -14.38
CA MET A 252 -13.12 9.70 -12.94
C MET A 252 -13.72 8.32 -12.64
N ARG A 253 -14.78 7.91 -13.34
CA ARG A 253 -15.40 6.59 -13.13
C ARG A 253 -14.46 5.44 -13.51
N ALA A 254 -13.67 5.61 -14.56
CA ALA A 254 -12.66 4.64 -14.96
C ALA A 254 -11.51 4.56 -13.95
N ALA A 255 -11.07 5.68 -13.39
CA ALA A 255 -10.05 5.71 -12.33
C ALA A 255 -10.57 5.04 -11.05
N ALA A 256 -11.79 5.37 -10.62
CA ALA A 256 -12.41 4.78 -9.43
C ALA A 256 -12.64 3.27 -9.54
N ALA A 257 -12.83 2.72 -10.74
CA ALA A 257 -13.00 1.29 -10.95
C ALA A 257 -11.67 0.49 -10.88
N LYS A 258 -10.53 1.18 -10.98
CA LYS A 258 -9.19 0.60 -10.89
C LYS A 258 -8.59 0.72 -9.49
N SER A 259 -9.17 1.57 -8.65
CA SER A 259 -8.70 1.90 -7.31
C SER A 259 -9.35 1.06 -6.22
#